data_AF-A0A8T1EIB6-F1
#
_entry.id   AF-A0A8T1EIB6-F1
#
_cell.length_a   1.000
_cell.length_b   1.000
_cell.length_c   1.000
_cell.angle_alpha   90.00
_cell.angle_beta   90.00
_cell.angle_gamma   90.00
#
_symmetry.space_group_name_H-M   'P 1'
#
loop_
_entity.id
_entity.type
_entity.pdbx_description
1 polymer ?
#
loop_
_entity_poly.entity_id
_entity_poly.type
_entity_poly.pdbx_seq_one_letter_code
_entity_poly.pdbx_strand_id
1 'polypeptide(L)'
;MFNQKNPDEAISLIGTFTARYGDDAVAKALVSAERRGGSKVAELAKQLRAEQLSFWLDSGKSVDDVFKLLKLSSDGFKALGSRKLIILDDYIKKFYNAKHVQETMLQTLTKGFGGESSLVTILAIAQEYPRTKRLAELFEGELLRQWRGENAKPIRVMELLLLDAGVETVLKCRNWDVLERYIPMFNDRNPDSKVTLLDMLTSKYGDAELATAIVSARKRENM
;
A
#
# COMPACT_ATOMS: atom_id res chain seq x y z
N MET A 1 -22.47 20.66 31.54
CA MET A 1 -22.60 20.33 30.10
C MET A 1 -22.34 21.59 29.30
N PHE A 2 -21.21 21.66 28.58
CA PHE A 2 -20.84 22.82 27.76
C PHE A 2 -21.69 22.87 26.49
N ASN A 3 -21.77 21.78 25.73
CA ASN A 3 -22.53 21.73 24.47
C ASN A 3 -24.05 21.91 24.65
N GLN A 4 -24.62 21.54 25.80
CA GLN A 4 -26.03 21.85 26.08
C GLN A 4 -26.27 23.34 26.35
N LYS A 5 -25.24 24.05 26.84
CA LYS A 5 -25.32 25.49 27.12
C LYS A 5 -24.92 26.33 25.91
N ASN A 6 -24.11 25.78 25.01
CA ASN A 6 -23.65 26.44 23.79
C ASN A 6 -23.91 25.52 22.57
N PRO A 7 -25.16 25.43 22.07
CA PRO A 7 -25.51 24.52 20.96
C PRO A 7 -24.79 24.88 19.67
N ASP A 8 -24.61 26.18 19.41
CA ASP A 8 -23.97 26.72 18.20
C ASP A 8 -22.43 26.62 18.24
N GLU A 9 -21.85 26.37 19.42
CA GLU A 9 -20.42 26.15 19.63
C GLU A 9 -20.14 24.74 20.16
N ALA A 10 -20.95 23.75 19.77
CA ALA A 10 -20.78 22.40 20.28
C ALA A 10 -19.38 21.86 19.96
N ILE A 11 -18.57 21.65 21.00
CA ILE A 11 -17.22 21.09 20.87
C ILE A 11 -17.31 19.58 20.99
N SER A 12 -16.82 18.87 19.98
CA SER A 12 -16.61 17.43 20.08
C SER A 12 -15.25 17.12 20.71
N LEU A 13 -15.21 16.11 21.60
CA LEU A 13 -13.95 15.66 22.21
C LEU A 13 -12.96 15.17 21.14
N ILE A 14 -13.46 14.46 20.11
CA ILE A 14 -12.61 14.03 19.00
C ILE A 14 -12.09 15.23 18.19
N GLY A 15 -12.95 16.22 17.93
CA GLY A 15 -12.55 17.46 17.25
C GLY A 15 -11.45 18.22 17.99
N THR A 16 -11.57 18.29 19.32
CA THR A 16 -10.55 18.90 20.19
C THR A 16 -9.22 18.17 20.12
N PHE A 17 -9.24 16.84 20.18
CA PHE A 17 -8.01 16.05 20.08
C PHE A 17 -7.38 16.14 18.70
N THR A 18 -8.17 16.05 17.62
CA THR A 18 -7.68 16.18 16.26
C THR A 18 -7.08 17.57 16.00
N ALA A 19 -7.71 18.65 16.49
CA ALA A 19 -7.18 20.00 16.35
C ALA A 19 -5.81 20.17 17.03
N ARG A 20 -5.60 19.49 18.16
CA ARG A 20 -4.35 19.59 18.92
C ARG A 20 -3.24 18.65 18.45
N TYR A 21 -3.57 17.43 18.08
CA TYR A 21 -2.60 16.36 17.84
C TYR A 21 -2.57 15.86 16.38
N GLY A 22 -3.56 16.21 15.58
CA GLY A 22 -3.76 15.71 14.22
C GLY A 22 -4.49 14.37 14.16
N ASP A 23 -5.23 14.15 13.07
CA ASP A 23 -6.03 12.95 12.85
C ASP A 23 -5.22 11.66 12.98
N ASP A 24 -4.02 11.61 12.38
CA ASP A 24 -3.18 10.42 12.35
C ASP A 24 -2.72 9.98 13.74
N ALA A 25 -2.33 10.93 14.59
CA ALA A 25 -1.87 10.65 15.95
C ALA A 25 -3.03 10.21 16.85
N VAL A 26 -4.16 10.94 16.78
CA VAL A 26 -5.36 10.63 17.55
C VAL A 26 -5.90 9.25 17.19
N ALA A 27 -6.08 8.98 15.90
CA ALA A 27 -6.65 7.72 15.44
C ALA A 27 -5.76 6.53 15.88
N LYS A 28 -4.43 6.67 15.73
CA LYS A 28 -3.48 5.66 16.19
C LYS A 28 -3.51 5.47 17.71
N ALA A 29 -3.67 6.55 18.47
CA ALA A 29 -3.78 6.50 19.93
C ALA A 29 -5.06 5.79 20.39
N LEU A 30 -6.20 6.02 19.72
CA LEU A 30 -7.46 5.37 20.03
C LEU A 30 -7.39 3.85 19.83
N VAL A 31 -6.88 3.37 18.70
CA VAL A 31 -6.64 1.92 18.49
C VAL A 31 -5.68 1.36 19.54
N SER A 32 -4.76 2.18 20.03
CA SER A 32 -3.81 1.78 21.06
C SER A 32 -4.43 1.66 22.45
N ALA A 33 -5.29 2.59 22.81
CA ALA A 33 -6.03 2.62 24.06
C ALA A 33 -7.09 1.52 24.10
N GLU A 34 -7.77 1.25 22.99
CA GLU A 34 -8.73 0.13 22.85
C GLU A 34 -8.07 -1.23 23.15
N ARG A 35 -6.83 -1.44 22.68
CA ARG A 35 -6.13 -2.72 22.83
C ARG A 35 -5.39 -2.91 24.15
N ARG A 36 -4.97 -1.83 24.80
CA ARG A 36 -4.04 -1.88 25.95
C ARG A 36 -4.55 -1.16 27.19
N GLY A 37 -5.63 -0.39 27.08
CA GLY A 37 -6.25 0.28 28.21
C GLY A 37 -7.00 -0.70 29.11
N GLY A 38 -7.26 -0.29 30.34
CA GLY A 38 -8.25 -0.97 31.18
C GLY A 38 -9.65 -0.85 30.58
N SER A 39 -10.57 -1.73 30.98
CA SER A 39 -11.92 -1.85 30.39
C SER A 39 -12.62 -0.51 30.11
N LYS A 40 -12.67 0.41 31.08
CA LYS A 40 -13.30 1.74 30.89
C LYS A 40 -12.63 2.59 29.81
N VAL A 41 -11.29 2.57 29.75
CA VAL A 41 -10.52 3.32 28.74
C VAL A 41 -10.69 2.70 27.36
N ALA A 42 -10.73 1.37 27.29
CA ALA A 42 -10.95 0.67 26.04
C ALA A 42 -12.34 0.97 25.44
N GLU A 43 -13.39 0.95 26.27
CA GLU A 43 -14.75 1.32 25.84
C GLU A 43 -14.84 2.77 25.36
N LEU A 44 -14.25 3.72 26.10
CA LEU A 44 -14.22 5.12 25.68
C LEU A 44 -13.43 5.30 24.37
N ALA A 45 -12.29 4.62 24.22
CA ALA A 45 -11.48 4.69 23.01
C ALA A 45 -12.24 4.14 21.79
N LYS A 46 -13.01 3.06 21.97
CA LYS A 46 -13.86 2.48 20.94
C LYS A 46 -14.98 3.44 20.52
N GLN A 47 -15.63 4.10 21.48
CA GLN A 47 -16.65 5.13 21.21
C GLN A 47 -16.05 6.30 20.42
N LEU A 48 -14.95 6.88 20.90
CA LEU A 48 -14.28 8.01 20.23
C LEU A 48 -13.77 7.63 18.84
N ARG A 49 -13.33 6.40 18.64
CA ARG A 49 -12.93 5.90 17.33
C ARG A 49 -14.12 5.83 16.37
N ALA A 50 -15.28 5.35 16.83
CA ALA A 50 -16.51 5.33 16.03
C ALA A 50 -16.96 6.76 15.67
N GLU A 51 -16.90 7.70 16.62
CA GLU A 51 -17.16 9.13 16.39
C GLU A 51 -16.20 9.72 15.37
N GLN A 52 -14.90 9.42 15.44
CA GLN A 52 -13.91 9.89 14.47
C GLN A 52 -14.24 9.43 13.04
N LEU A 53 -14.56 8.14 12.87
CA LEU A 53 -14.90 7.58 11.55
C LEU A 53 -16.20 8.17 11.00
N SER A 54 -17.21 8.42 11.86
CA SER A 54 -18.45 9.08 11.45
C SER A 54 -18.19 10.54 11.09
N PHE A 55 -17.40 11.25 11.87
CA PHE A 55 -17.04 12.63 11.58
C PHE A 55 -16.37 12.79 10.22
N TRP A 56 -15.42 11.91 9.86
CA TRP A 56 -14.81 11.94 8.52
C TRP A 56 -15.84 11.69 7.42
N LEU A 57 -16.72 10.70 7.60
CA LEU A 57 -17.76 10.36 6.63
C LEU A 57 -18.78 11.51 6.44
N ASP A 58 -19.27 12.07 7.54
CA ASP A 58 -20.26 13.15 7.57
C ASP A 58 -19.68 14.45 7.02
N SER A 59 -18.37 14.65 7.19
CA SER A 59 -17.60 15.74 6.56
C SER A 59 -17.25 15.48 5.08
N GLY A 60 -17.80 14.42 4.48
CA GLY A 60 -17.64 14.11 3.07
C GLY A 60 -16.25 13.62 2.65
N LYS A 61 -15.43 13.11 3.58
CA LYS A 61 -14.09 12.61 3.25
C LYS A 61 -14.17 11.33 2.43
N SER A 62 -13.43 11.27 1.34
CA SER A 62 -13.20 10.02 0.61
C SER A 62 -12.25 9.09 1.38
N VAL A 63 -12.14 7.84 0.95
CA VAL A 63 -11.11 6.91 1.46
C VAL A 63 -9.72 7.46 1.18
N ASP A 64 -9.50 8.05 -0.01
CA ASP A 64 -8.24 8.70 -0.39
C ASP A 64 -7.90 9.88 0.53
N ASP A 65 -8.90 10.65 0.99
CA ASP A 65 -8.69 11.72 1.97
C ASP A 65 -8.28 11.16 3.33
N VAL A 66 -8.93 10.09 3.79
CA VAL A 66 -8.57 9.44 5.06
C VAL A 66 -7.18 8.83 4.99
N PHE A 67 -6.77 8.25 3.86
CA PHE A 67 -5.39 7.82 3.65
C PHE A 67 -4.39 8.96 3.90
N LYS A 68 -4.67 10.17 3.37
CA LYS A 68 -3.85 11.38 3.56
C LYS A 68 -3.90 11.90 5.00
N LEU A 69 -5.08 11.94 5.62
CA LEU A 69 -5.25 12.35 7.03
C LEU A 69 -4.45 11.47 7.97
N LEU A 70 -4.35 10.17 7.67
CA LEU A 70 -3.52 9.20 8.40
C LEU A 70 -2.03 9.32 8.07
N LYS A 71 -1.62 10.12 7.09
CA LYS A 71 -0.23 10.32 6.66
C LYS A 71 0.49 9.01 6.29
N LEU A 72 -0.24 8.09 5.65
CA LEU A 72 0.31 6.77 5.29
C LEU A 72 1.42 6.88 4.24
N SER A 73 1.32 7.82 3.30
CA SER A 73 2.39 8.09 2.32
C SER A 73 3.68 8.53 3.00
N SER A 74 3.60 9.41 4.00
CA SER A 74 4.76 9.88 4.78
C SER A 74 5.41 8.78 5.61
N ASP A 75 4.64 7.79 6.06
CA ASP A 75 5.17 6.63 6.79
C ASP A 75 5.91 5.64 5.86
N GLY A 76 5.69 5.71 4.55
CA GLY A 76 6.28 4.81 3.55
C GLY A 76 6.00 3.34 3.87
N PHE A 77 7.02 2.48 3.74
CA PHE A 77 6.87 1.04 4.03
C PHE A 77 6.46 0.75 5.49
N LYS A 78 6.77 1.65 6.44
CA LYS A 78 6.42 1.47 7.86
C LYS A 78 4.90 1.56 8.08
N ALA A 79 4.16 2.16 7.15
CA ALA A 79 2.71 2.18 7.14
C ALA A 79 2.12 0.76 7.22
N LEU A 80 2.75 -0.22 6.57
CA LEU A 80 2.29 -1.62 6.55
C LEU A 80 2.34 -2.28 7.94
N GLY A 81 3.18 -1.79 8.85
CA GLY A 81 3.26 -2.28 10.23
C GLY A 81 2.50 -1.41 11.21
N SER A 82 1.83 -0.36 10.73
CA SER A 82 1.20 0.66 11.55
C SER A 82 -0.25 0.31 11.85
N ARG A 83 -0.72 0.73 13.04
CA ARG A 83 -2.14 0.64 13.40
C ARG A 83 -3.03 1.52 12.51
N LYS A 84 -2.44 2.47 11.79
CA LYS A 84 -3.14 3.32 10.83
C LYS A 84 -3.81 2.53 9.71
N LEU A 85 -3.26 1.38 9.29
CA LEU A 85 -3.92 0.53 8.30
C LEU A 85 -5.23 -0.09 8.80
N ILE A 86 -5.32 -0.43 10.08
CA ILE A 86 -6.56 -0.94 10.69
C ILE A 86 -7.66 0.14 10.65
N ILE A 87 -7.26 1.40 10.80
CA ILE A 87 -8.16 2.55 10.78
C ILE A 87 -8.66 2.80 9.37
N LEU A 88 -7.76 2.74 8.38
CA LEU A 88 -8.13 2.84 6.97
C LEU A 88 -9.07 1.70 6.54
N ASP A 89 -8.78 0.46 6.95
CA ASP A 89 -9.63 -0.72 6.67
C ASP A 89 -11.05 -0.55 7.24
N ASP A 90 -11.16 -0.11 8.50
CA ASP A 90 -12.46 0.14 9.12
C ASP A 90 -13.20 1.32 8.45
N TYR A 91 -12.47 2.34 7.98
CA TYR A 91 -13.07 3.43 7.22
C TYR A 91 -13.57 2.97 5.85
N ILE A 92 -12.80 2.16 5.11
CA ILE A 92 -13.22 1.58 3.82
C ILE A 92 -14.55 0.83 3.98
N LYS A 93 -14.66 -0.03 5.00
CA LYS A 93 -15.91 -0.77 5.27
C LYS A 93 -17.07 0.16 5.59
N LYS A 94 -16.84 1.18 6.43
CA LYS A 94 -17.87 2.16 6.79
C LYS A 94 -18.31 2.98 5.57
N PHE A 95 -17.36 3.40 4.74
CA PHE A 95 -17.61 4.16 3.52
C PHE A 95 -18.44 3.35 2.52
N TYR A 96 -18.07 2.08 2.29
CA TYR A 96 -18.86 1.17 1.46
C TYR A 96 -20.30 1.01 1.96
N ASN A 97 -20.48 0.79 3.27
CA ASN A 97 -21.83 0.63 3.85
C ASN A 97 -22.70 1.89 3.71
N ALA A 98 -22.10 3.08 3.70
CA ALA A 98 -22.83 4.34 3.63
C ALA A 98 -23.05 4.85 2.21
N LYS A 99 -22.11 4.58 1.29
CA LYS A 99 -22.10 5.15 -0.06
C LYS A 99 -22.30 4.12 -1.17
N HIS A 100 -22.18 2.83 -0.86
CA HIS A 100 -22.18 1.72 -1.82
C HIS A 100 -21.13 1.85 -2.93
N VAL A 101 -20.06 2.62 -2.67
CA VAL A 101 -18.89 2.75 -3.56
C VAL A 101 -17.85 1.76 -3.10
N GLN A 102 -17.47 0.83 -3.97
CA GLN A 102 -16.48 -0.18 -3.68
C GLN A 102 -15.07 0.40 -3.82
N GLU A 103 -14.32 0.36 -2.72
CA GLU A 103 -12.89 0.67 -2.70
C GLU A 103 -12.16 -0.45 -1.96
N THR A 104 -11.05 -0.92 -2.53
CA THR A 104 -10.22 -1.94 -1.87
C THR A 104 -9.02 -1.31 -1.19
N MET A 105 -8.46 -2.02 -0.20
CA MET A 105 -7.21 -1.62 0.42
C MET A 105 -6.08 -1.52 -0.62
N LEU A 106 -5.97 -2.48 -1.55
CA LEU A 106 -4.98 -2.43 -2.62
C LEU A 106 -5.13 -1.17 -3.48
N GLN A 107 -6.34 -0.87 -3.98
CA GLN A 107 -6.59 0.31 -4.81
C GLN A 107 -6.23 1.61 -4.08
N THR A 108 -6.61 1.70 -2.81
CA THR A 108 -6.32 2.85 -1.95
C THR A 108 -4.81 3.02 -1.76
N LEU A 109 -4.08 1.94 -1.48
CA LEU A 109 -2.63 1.96 -1.32
C LEU A 109 -1.93 2.32 -2.64
N THR A 110 -2.36 1.74 -3.75
CA THR A 110 -1.84 2.04 -5.09
C THR A 110 -1.98 3.53 -5.40
N LYS A 111 -3.17 4.11 -5.24
CA LYS A 111 -3.37 5.56 -5.46
C LYS A 111 -2.58 6.40 -4.46
N GLY A 112 -2.68 6.06 -3.18
CA GLY A 112 -2.11 6.83 -2.08
C GLY A 112 -0.58 6.90 -2.08
N PHE A 113 0.08 5.86 -2.60
CA PHE A 113 1.53 5.83 -2.78
C PHE A 113 2.00 6.34 -4.16
N GLY A 114 1.09 6.77 -5.03
CA GLY A 114 1.44 7.39 -6.32
C GLY A 114 1.58 6.41 -7.48
N GLY A 115 0.87 5.28 -7.45
CA GLY A 115 0.78 4.31 -8.52
C GLY A 115 1.44 2.97 -8.21
N GLU A 116 1.25 2.00 -9.11
CA GLU A 116 1.71 0.62 -8.93
C GLU A 116 3.23 0.52 -8.80
N SER A 117 4.00 1.28 -9.59
CA SER A 117 5.46 1.27 -9.52
C SER A 117 6.00 1.73 -8.15
N SER A 118 5.39 2.77 -7.59
CA SER A 118 5.71 3.24 -6.25
C SER A 118 5.30 2.22 -5.19
N LEU A 119 4.12 1.61 -5.33
CA LEU A 119 3.64 0.59 -4.41
C LEU A 119 4.56 -0.64 -4.42
N VAL A 120 4.94 -1.18 -5.58
CA VAL A 120 5.86 -2.32 -5.68
C VAL A 120 7.18 -2.03 -4.96
N THR A 121 7.75 -0.84 -5.17
CA THR A 121 9.01 -0.45 -4.50
C THR A 121 8.85 -0.41 -2.97
N ILE A 122 7.72 0.10 -2.48
CA ILE A 122 7.41 0.11 -1.05
C ILE A 122 7.22 -1.31 -0.50
N LEU A 123 6.55 -2.19 -1.25
CA LEU A 123 6.35 -3.58 -0.86
C LEU A 123 7.68 -4.34 -0.81
N ALA A 124 8.55 -4.16 -1.80
CA ALA A 124 9.88 -4.78 -1.82
C ALA A 124 10.72 -4.38 -0.60
N ILE A 125 10.72 -3.10 -0.22
CA ILE A 125 11.38 -2.66 1.02
C ILE A 125 10.69 -3.27 2.25
N ALA A 126 9.35 -3.29 2.30
CA ALA A 126 8.59 -3.84 3.41
C ALA A 126 8.84 -5.34 3.65
N GLN A 127 9.18 -6.11 2.61
CA GLN A 127 9.48 -7.54 2.74
C GLN A 127 10.78 -7.82 3.50
N GLU A 128 11.71 -6.86 3.58
CA GLU A 128 12.96 -7.03 4.32
C GLU A 128 12.79 -6.94 5.84
N TYR A 129 11.66 -6.38 6.30
CA TYR A 129 11.42 -6.15 7.72
C TYR A 129 10.38 -7.13 8.25
N PRO A 130 10.69 -7.92 9.30
CA PRO A 130 9.78 -8.94 9.82
C PRO A 130 8.38 -8.42 10.21
N ARG A 131 8.28 -7.17 10.67
CA ARG A 131 7.00 -6.56 11.08
C ARG A 131 6.07 -6.23 9.92
N THR A 132 6.61 -6.04 8.71
CA THR A 132 5.84 -5.61 7.53
C THR A 132 5.78 -6.69 6.45
N LYS A 133 6.68 -7.68 6.51
CA LYS A 133 6.85 -8.72 5.49
C LYS A 133 5.55 -9.42 5.09
N ARG A 134 4.80 -9.94 6.07
CA ARG A 134 3.56 -10.69 5.79
C ARG A 134 2.53 -9.87 5.01
N LEU A 135 2.33 -8.60 5.37
CA LEU A 135 1.38 -7.75 4.64
C LEU A 135 1.92 -7.31 3.28
N ALA A 136 3.24 -7.16 3.16
CA ALA A 136 3.86 -6.85 1.89
C ALA A 136 3.71 -8.00 0.88
N GLU A 137 3.94 -9.23 1.29
CA GLU A 137 3.73 -10.45 0.48
C GLU A 137 2.25 -10.60 0.09
N LEU A 138 1.33 -10.26 1.00
CA LEU A 138 -0.11 -10.30 0.72
C LEU A 138 -0.47 -9.33 -0.42
N PHE A 139 -0.09 -8.05 -0.32
CA PHE A 139 -0.42 -7.04 -1.33
C PHE A 139 0.32 -7.27 -2.66
N GLU A 140 1.56 -7.75 -2.63
CA GLU A 140 2.27 -8.15 -3.85
C GLU A 140 1.55 -9.31 -4.55
N GLY A 141 1.08 -10.31 -3.79
CA GLY A 141 0.26 -11.38 -4.32
C GLY A 141 -1.07 -10.89 -4.90
N GLU A 142 -1.68 -9.85 -4.31
CA GLU A 142 -2.87 -9.22 -4.88
C GLU A 142 -2.56 -8.49 -6.20
N LEU A 143 -1.45 -7.76 -6.30
CA LEU A 143 -0.99 -7.14 -7.56
C LEU A 143 -0.77 -8.19 -8.66
N LEU A 144 -0.07 -9.29 -8.34
CA LEU A 144 0.15 -10.38 -9.30
C LEU A 144 -1.18 -10.98 -9.81
N ARG A 145 -2.16 -11.16 -8.93
CA ARG A 145 -3.49 -11.63 -9.31
C ARG A 145 -4.24 -10.59 -10.15
N GLN A 146 -4.12 -9.31 -9.81
CA GLN A 146 -4.73 -8.22 -10.57
C GLN A 146 -4.17 -8.17 -11.99
N TRP A 147 -2.84 -8.11 -12.16
CA TRP A 147 -2.19 -8.11 -13.46
C TRP A 147 -2.54 -9.36 -14.29
N ARG A 148 -2.59 -10.53 -13.66
CA ARG A 148 -3.03 -11.77 -14.33
C ARG A 148 -4.49 -11.68 -14.78
N GLY A 149 -5.36 -11.12 -13.94
CA GLY A 149 -6.77 -10.90 -14.22
C GLY A 149 -6.98 -10.00 -15.44
N GLU A 150 -6.22 -8.91 -15.49
CA GLU A 150 -6.16 -7.91 -16.58
C GLU A 150 -5.47 -8.43 -17.85
N ASN A 151 -4.85 -9.62 -17.79
CA ASN A 151 -3.97 -10.14 -18.84
C ASN A 151 -2.85 -9.15 -19.20
N ALA A 152 -2.28 -8.47 -18.20
CA ALA A 152 -1.27 -7.46 -18.40
C ALA A 152 -0.06 -8.07 -19.12
N LYS A 153 0.36 -7.45 -20.23
CA LYS A 153 1.50 -7.93 -21.01
C LYS A 153 2.77 -7.89 -20.14
N PRO A 154 3.64 -8.91 -20.21
CA PRO A 154 4.86 -8.94 -19.40
C PRO A 154 5.75 -7.70 -19.55
N ILE A 155 5.82 -7.09 -20.75
CA ILE A 155 6.58 -5.83 -20.95
C ILE A 155 6.02 -4.66 -20.13
N ARG A 156 4.69 -4.56 -19.99
CA ARG A 156 4.04 -3.56 -19.14
C ARG A 156 4.34 -3.81 -17.67
N VAL A 157 4.37 -5.08 -17.26
CA VAL A 157 4.75 -5.44 -15.88
C VAL A 157 6.23 -5.13 -15.63
N MET A 158 7.11 -5.35 -16.60
CA MET A 158 8.52 -4.97 -16.51
C MET A 158 8.70 -3.47 -16.26
N GLU A 159 7.96 -2.61 -16.96
CA GLU A 159 7.93 -1.15 -16.72
C GLU A 159 7.38 -0.82 -15.32
N LEU A 160 6.29 -1.47 -14.90
CA LEU A 160 5.70 -1.28 -13.57
C LEU A 160 6.70 -1.61 -12.46
N LEU A 161 7.50 -2.64 -12.65
CA LEU A 161 8.53 -3.07 -11.71
C LEU A 161 9.79 -2.19 -11.77
N LEU A 162 9.81 -1.15 -12.62
CA LEU A 162 10.96 -0.28 -12.89
C LEU A 162 12.17 -1.06 -13.41
N LEU A 163 11.88 -2.10 -14.19
CA LEU A 163 12.88 -3.00 -14.79
C LEU A 163 13.18 -2.66 -16.24
N ASP A 164 12.84 -1.45 -16.70
CA ASP A 164 12.96 -1.00 -18.09
C ASP A 164 13.93 0.18 -18.27
N ALA A 165 14.58 0.61 -17.18
CA ALA A 165 15.70 1.56 -17.17
C ALA A 165 17.02 0.90 -17.61
N GLY A 166 18.14 1.61 -17.64
CA GLY A 166 19.43 1.05 -18.07
C GLY A 166 19.83 -0.24 -17.32
N VAL A 167 20.38 -1.23 -18.04
CA VAL A 167 20.59 -2.61 -17.55
C VAL A 167 21.37 -2.68 -16.24
N GLU A 168 22.37 -1.82 -16.03
CA GLU A 168 23.16 -1.78 -14.78
C GLU A 168 22.36 -1.31 -13.56
N THR A 169 21.40 -0.41 -13.76
CA THR A 169 20.48 0.05 -12.71
C THR A 169 19.51 -1.07 -12.37
N VAL A 170 18.99 -1.73 -13.40
CA VAL A 170 17.97 -2.76 -13.23
C VAL A 170 18.52 -4.01 -12.56
N LEU A 171 19.77 -4.42 -12.83
CA LEU A 171 20.40 -5.54 -12.11
C LEU A 171 20.52 -5.34 -10.58
N LYS A 172 20.32 -4.11 -10.08
CA LYS A 172 20.27 -3.80 -8.64
C LYS A 172 18.84 -3.68 -8.10
N CYS A 173 17.83 -3.64 -8.96
CA CYS A 173 16.44 -3.56 -8.57
C CYS A 173 16.02 -4.85 -7.86
N ARG A 174 15.24 -4.73 -6.78
CA ARG A 174 14.77 -5.87 -5.98
C ARG A 174 13.52 -6.56 -6.53
N ASN A 175 12.98 -6.04 -7.64
CA ASN A 175 11.67 -6.43 -8.16
C ASN A 175 11.74 -7.57 -9.20
N TRP A 176 12.92 -8.12 -9.49
CA TRP A 176 13.11 -9.21 -10.46
C TRP A 176 12.29 -10.45 -10.12
N ASP A 177 12.31 -10.86 -8.87
CA ASP A 177 11.59 -12.03 -8.37
C ASP A 177 10.06 -11.91 -8.60
N VAL A 178 9.55 -10.68 -8.70
CA VAL A 178 8.13 -10.43 -9.03
C VAL A 178 7.88 -10.70 -10.51
N LEU A 179 8.78 -10.25 -11.40
CA LEU A 179 8.67 -10.51 -12.85
C LEU A 179 8.80 -12.02 -13.14
N GLU A 180 9.76 -12.68 -12.51
CA GLU A 180 9.98 -14.13 -12.63
C GLU A 180 8.76 -14.94 -12.22
N ARG A 181 8.06 -14.54 -11.16
CA ARG A 181 6.80 -15.17 -10.74
C ARG A 181 5.62 -14.82 -11.65
N TYR A 182 5.62 -13.64 -12.26
CA TYR A 182 4.52 -13.21 -13.13
C TYR A 182 4.53 -13.89 -14.51
N ILE A 183 5.70 -14.08 -15.11
CA ILE A 183 5.84 -14.71 -16.44
C ILE A 183 5.09 -16.05 -16.56
N PRO A 184 5.27 -17.05 -15.66
CA PRO A 184 4.51 -18.29 -15.75
C PRO A 184 3.00 -18.08 -15.59
N MET A 185 2.57 -17.16 -14.72
CA MET A 185 1.13 -16.82 -14.56
C MET A 185 0.51 -16.27 -15.85
N PHE A 186 1.28 -15.49 -16.61
CA PHE A 186 0.88 -15.00 -17.93
C PHE A 186 0.89 -16.12 -18.99
N ASN A 187 1.97 -16.89 -19.05
CA ASN A 187 2.15 -17.98 -20.03
C ASN A 187 1.08 -19.07 -19.91
N ASP A 188 0.66 -19.40 -18.69
CA ASP A 188 -0.42 -20.37 -18.45
C ASP A 188 -1.76 -19.93 -19.04
N ARG A 189 -2.00 -18.61 -19.11
CA ARG A 189 -3.21 -18.03 -19.69
C ARG A 189 -3.07 -17.79 -21.20
N ASN A 190 -1.85 -17.77 -21.72
CA ASN A 190 -1.52 -17.42 -23.10
C ASN A 190 -0.58 -18.47 -23.72
N PRO A 191 -1.04 -19.72 -23.91
CA PRO A 191 -0.17 -20.84 -24.33
C PRO A 191 0.47 -20.64 -25.71
N ASP A 192 -0.18 -19.89 -26.61
CA ASP A 192 0.30 -19.62 -27.98
C ASP A 192 1.19 -18.37 -28.09
N SER A 193 1.34 -17.61 -27.01
CA SER A 193 2.13 -16.36 -26.98
C SER A 193 2.99 -16.26 -25.72
N LYS A 194 3.55 -17.40 -25.33
CA LYS A 194 4.47 -17.49 -24.19
C LYS A 194 5.69 -16.61 -24.41
N VAL A 195 6.17 -16.03 -23.33
CA VAL A 195 7.44 -15.29 -23.29
C VAL A 195 8.37 -15.92 -22.27
N THR A 196 9.67 -15.73 -22.45
CA THR A 196 10.66 -16.03 -21.42
C THR A 196 11.25 -14.75 -20.87
N LEU A 197 11.85 -14.83 -19.66
CA LEU A 197 12.57 -13.69 -19.10
C LEU A 197 13.70 -13.26 -20.04
N LEU A 198 14.44 -14.22 -20.60
CA LEU A 198 15.55 -13.94 -21.51
C LEU A 198 15.07 -13.18 -22.75
N ASP A 199 14.00 -13.63 -23.41
CA ASP A 199 13.46 -12.96 -24.61
C ASP A 199 13.03 -11.52 -24.32
N MET A 200 12.46 -11.28 -23.14
CA MET A 200 12.07 -9.93 -22.72
C MET A 200 13.30 -9.03 -22.54
N LEU A 201 14.36 -9.56 -21.92
CA LEU A 201 15.58 -8.80 -21.66
C LEU A 201 16.37 -8.53 -22.92
N THR A 202 16.51 -9.50 -23.81
CA THR A 202 17.19 -9.31 -25.09
C THR A 202 16.41 -8.36 -25.99
N SER A 203 15.08 -8.42 -25.98
CA SER A 203 14.22 -7.47 -26.69
C SER A 203 14.36 -6.04 -26.15
N LYS A 204 14.50 -5.85 -24.83
CA LYS A 204 14.61 -4.53 -24.22
C LYS A 204 16.02 -3.92 -24.31
N TYR A 205 17.06 -4.72 -24.05
CA TYR A 205 18.44 -4.25 -23.88
C TYR A 205 19.36 -4.59 -25.06
N GLY A 206 18.98 -5.54 -25.90
CA GLY A 206 19.86 -6.13 -26.89
C GLY A 206 20.84 -7.14 -26.29
N ASP A 207 21.20 -8.14 -27.09
CA ASP A 207 22.03 -9.27 -26.65
C ASP A 207 23.40 -8.84 -26.13
N ALA A 208 24.06 -7.93 -26.86
CA ALA A 208 25.44 -7.52 -26.54
C ALA A 208 25.53 -6.73 -25.22
N GLU A 209 24.60 -5.80 -25.00
CA GLU A 209 24.56 -4.99 -23.78
C GLU A 209 24.19 -5.85 -22.57
N LEU A 210 23.17 -6.70 -22.71
CA LEU A 210 22.75 -7.63 -21.66
C LEU A 210 23.88 -8.60 -21.27
N ALA A 211 24.56 -9.20 -22.25
CA ALA A 211 25.67 -10.11 -22.00
C ALA A 211 26.81 -9.41 -21.24
N THR A 212 27.16 -8.18 -21.65
CA THR A 212 28.20 -7.37 -21.00
C THR A 212 27.83 -7.05 -19.54
N ALA A 213 26.57 -6.70 -19.29
CA ALA A 213 26.08 -6.38 -17.96
C ALA A 213 26.10 -7.60 -17.03
N ILE A 214 25.67 -8.78 -17.51
CA ILE A 214 25.68 -10.04 -16.74
C ILE A 214 27.12 -10.44 -16.39
N VAL A 215 28.06 -10.38 -17.34
CA VAL A 215 29.48 -10.67 -17.09
C VAL A 215 30.05 -9.73 -16.04
N SER A 216 29.67 -8.45 -16.09
CA SER A 216 30.11 -7.44 -15.13
C SER A 216 29.54 -7.68 -13.73
N ALA A 217 28.26 -8.04 -13.61
CA ALA A 217 27.63 -8.37 -12.33
C ALA A 217 28.28 -9.59 -11.67
N ARG A 218 28.51 -10.66 -12.45
CA ARG A 218 29.17 -11.88 -11.95
C ARG A 218 30.59 -11.62 -11.42
N LYS A 219 31.35 -10.71 -12.04
CA LYS A 219 32.68 -10.32 -11.53
C LYS A 219 32.61 -9.61 -10.18
N ARG A 220 31.57 -8.80 -9.93
CA ARG A 220 31.39 -8.05 -8.68
C ARG A 220 30.98 -8.94 -7.50
N GLU A 221 30.25 -10.02 -7.76
CA GLU A 221 29.82 -10.97 -6.72
C GLU A 221 30.97 -11.87 -6.20
N ASN A 222 32.01 -12.07 -7.00
CA ASN A 222 33.17 -12.90 -6.67
C ASN A 222 34.35 -12.12 -6.03
N MET A 223 34.17 -10.82 -5.73
CA MET A 223 35.15 -9.97 -5.03
C MET A 223 34.70 -9.71 -3.61
#